data_AF-A0A3D4V3N7-F1
#
_entry.id   AF-A0A3D4V3N7-F1
#
_cell.length_a   1.000
_cell.length_b   1.000
_cell.length_c   1.000
_cell.angle_alpha   90.00
_cell.angle_beta   90.00
_cell.angle_gamma   90.00
#
_symmetry.space_group_name_H-M   'P 1'
#
loop_
_entity.id
_entity.type
_entity.pdbx_description
1 polymer ?
#
loop_
_entity_poly.entity_id
_entity_poly.type
_entity_poly.pdbx_seq_one_letter_code
_entity_poly.pdbx_strand_id
1 'polypeptide(L)'
;CRKFNVDFRLFHGRGGTIGRGGGQSNKAIMAMPAVSNNGRIRFTEQGEVLSFRYSLPEIAHRHLEQIVHAMIHVTVAQKKETGYLEASGEKELMEELSQISMKKYRDLIDDDLFWGWYSDITPIEHIGKLPIASRPVSRGGSGKMEFENLRAIPWGFAWTQVRYNIPGWFGVGEALNEMLSNSDKNEKIFKKWFNEWVFFRTV
;
A
#
# COMPACT_ATOMS: atom_id res chain seq x y z
N CYS A 1 12.03 6.16 -19.76
CA CYS A 1 13.34 6.50 -19.14
C CYS A 1 14.51 5.83 -19.86
N ARG A 2 14.73 4.51 -19.73
CA ARG A 2 15.91 3.82 -20.31
C ARG A 2 16.08 3.98 -21.83
N LYS A 3 15.01 3.78 -22.62
CA LYS A 3 15.04 3.98 -24.10
C LYS A 3 15.52 5.38 -24.52
N PHE A 4 15.29 6.38 -23.68
CA PHE A 4 15.62 7.78 -23.95
C PHE A 4 16.81 8.28 -23.12
N ASN A 5 17.55 7.39 -22.45
CA ASN A 5 18.66 7.73 -21.55
C ASN A 5 18.31 8.80 -20.48
N VAL A 6 17.05 8.79 -20.00
CA VAL A 6 16.59 9.67 -18.93
C VAL A 6 16.79 8.96 -17.61
N ASP A 7 17.57 9.56 -16.71
CA ASP A 7 17.69 9.10 -15.34
C ASP A 7 16.42 9.45 -14.54
N PHE A 8 16.06 8.61 -13.58
CA PHE A 8 14.83 8.76 -12.81
C PHE A 8 15.06 8.46 -11.33
N ARG A 9 14.13 8.89 -10.48
CA ARG A 9 14.12 8.53 -9.07
C ARG A 9 12.67 8.44 -8.64
N LEU A 10 12.23 7.25 -8.27
CA LEU A 10 10.87 7.08 -7.76
C LEU A 10 10.76 7.69 -6.37
N PHE A 11 9.71 8.47 -6.16
CA PHE A 11 9.37 9.02 -4.86
C PHE A 11 8.15 8.28 -4.31
N HIS A 12 8.38 7.43 -3.30
CA HIS A 12 7.32 6.68 -2.64
C HIS A 12 6.65 7.54 -1.58
N GLY A 13 5.36 7.81 -1.78
CA GLY A 13 4.55 8.61 -0.86
C GLY A 13 4.18 7.90 0.44
N ARG A 14 3.27 8.52 1.19
CA ARG A 14 2.75 8.02 2.46
C ARG A 14 1.95 6.73 2.29
N GLY A 15 2.03 5.80 3.25
CA GLY A 15 1.09 4.69 3.41
C GLY A 15 1.38 3.42 2.61
N GLY A 16 2.35 3.46 1.69
CA GLY A 16 2.84 2.27 1.00
C GLY A 16 3.63 1.33 1.91
N THR A 17 3.80 0.08 1.46
CA THR A 17 4.55 -0.98 2.17
C THR A 17 5.98 -0.56 2.54
N ILE A 18 6.63 0.28 1.72
CA ILE A 18 7.96 0.83 1.99
C ILE A 18 7.98 1.76 3.23
N GLY A 19 6.88 2.44 3.52
CA GLY A 19 6.77 3.38 4.65
C GLY A 19 6.41 2.73 6.00
N ARG A 20 5.91 1.49 6.02
CA ARG A 20 5.48 0.80 7.25
C ARG A 20 6.69 0.17 7.97
N GLY A 21 6.79 0.36 9.29
CA GLY A 21 7.96 0.16 10.17
C GLY A 21 8.65 -1.21 10.21
N GLY A 22 9.81 -1.26 10.88
CA GLY A 22 10.28 -2.44 11.63
C GLY A 22 10.80 -3.64 10.84
N GLY A 23 11.23 -3.47 9.59
CA GLY A 23 11.73 -4.54 8.72
C GLY A 23 10.87 -4.79 7.47
N GLN A 24 9.68 -4.18 7.40
CA GLN A 24 8.87 -4.19 6.18
C GLN A 24 9.50 -3.31 5.08
N SER A 25 10.15 -2.19 5.42
CA SER A 25 10.81 -1.34 4.41
C SER A 25 11.85 -2.08 3.57
N ASN A 26 12.67 -2.94 4.17
CA ASN A 26 13.64 -3.77 3.45
C ASN A 26 12.96 -4.75 2.48
N LYS A 27 11.96 -5.51 2.97
CA LYS A 27 11.18 -6.43 2.14
C LYS A 27 10.42 -5.72 1.02
N ALA A 28 9.84 -4.57 1.31
CA ALA A 28 9.09 -3.78 0.35
C ALA A 28 10.00 -3.20 -0.74
N ILE A 29 11.24 -2.81 -0.40
CA ILE A 29 12.26 -2.43 -1.39
C ILE A 29 12.60 -3.65 -2.27
N MET A 30 12.80 -4.83 -1.67
CA MET A 30 13.07 -6.07 -2.41
C MET A 30 11.92 -6.52 -3.32
N ALA A 31 10.68 -6.18 -2.97
CA ALA A 31 9.48 -6.45 -3.76
C ALA A 31 9.31 -5.49 -4.96
N MET A 32 10.11 -4.43 -5.09
CA MET A 32 9.96 -3.49 -6.20
C MET A 32 10.33 -4.14 -7.54
N PRO A 33 9.63 -3.80 -8.65
CA PRO A 33 9.96 -4.32 -9.96
C PRO A 33 11.42 -4.07 -10.33
N ALA A 34 12.13 -5.08 -10.82
CA ALA A 34 13.56 -4.98 -11.16
C ALA A 34 13.85 -3.79 -12.09
N VAL A 35 12.96 -3.50 -13.04
CA VAL A 35 13.08 -2.36 -13.99
C VAL A 35 13.08 -0.98 -13.32
N SER A 36 12.47 -0.86 -12.14
CA SER A 36 12.31 0.38 -11.38
C SER A 36 13.53 0.75 -10.54
N ASN A 37 14.44 -0.20 -10.32
CA ASN A 37 15.65 0.05 -9.56
C ASN A 37 16.67 0.82 -10.43
N ASN A 38 17.51 1.64 -9.81
CA ASN A 38 18.69 2.27 -10.45
C ASN A 38 19.69 2.77 -9.39
N GLY A 39 19.70 2.13 -8.22
CA GLY A 39 20.50 2.57 -7.07
C GLY A 39 19.98 3.82 -6.35
N ARG A 40 18.82 4.37 -6.75
CA ARG A 40 18.25 5.58 -6.14
C ARG A 40 16.86 5.28 -5.59
N ILE A 41 16.63 5.69 -4.34
CA ILE A 41 15.32 5.63 -3.70
C ILE A 41 15.04 6.94 -2.97
N ARG A 42 13.77 7.35 -2.98
CA ARG A 42 13.25 8.40 -2.13
C ARG A 42 11.90 7.95 -1.60
N PHE A 43 11.67 8.08 -0.31
CA PHE A 43 10.37 7.75 0.27
C PHE A 43 10.05 8.69 1.43
N THR A 44 8.77 8.81 1.74
CA THR A 44 8.29 9.59 2.87
C THR A 44 8.32 8.75 4.13
N GLU A 45 9.05 9.20 5.15
CA GLU A 45 8.90 8.70 6.51
C GLU A 45 7.65 9.29 7.14
N GLN A 46 6.82 8.41 7.69
CA GLN A 46 5.59 8.80 8.36
C GLN A 46 5.89 9.36 9.74
N GLY A 47 5.26 10.50 10.09
CA GLY A 47 5.46 11.15 11.39
C GLY A 47 5.16 10.20 12.56
N GLU A 48 4.11 9.38 12.42
CA GLU A 48 3.72 8.36 13.39
C GLU A 48 4.76 7.24 13.60
N VAL A 49 5.75 7.10 12.70
CA VAL A 49 6.80 6.07 12.75
C VAL A 49 8.15 6.64 13.21
N LEU A 50 8.32 7.97 13.23
CA LEU A 50 9.62 8.60 13.49
C LEU A 50 10.23 8.18 14.82
N SER A 51 9.43 8.16 15.90
CA SER A 51 9.93 7.79 17.22
C SER A 51 10.39 6.32 17.27
N PHE A 52 9.69 5.43 16.58
CA PHE A 52 10.04 4.02 16.50
C PHE A 52 11.30 3.73 15.68
N ARG A 53 11.70 4.63 14.77
CA ARG A 53 12.86 4.43 13.88
C ARG A 53 14.07 5.25 14.26
N TYR A 54 13.88 6.44 14.83
CA TYR A 54 14.94 7.45 14.94
C TYR A 54 15.15 7.98 16.35
N SER A 55 14.34 7.59 17.35
CA SER A 55 14.54 8.06 18.74
C SER A 55 15.76 7.46 19.43
N LEU A 56 16.20 6.27 19.02
CA LEU A 56 17.39 5.60 19.56
C LEU A 56 18.44 5.43 18.47
N PRO A 57 19.70 5.88 18.67
CA PRO A 57 20.75 5.82 17.66
C PRO A 57 20.97 4.42 17.07
N GLU A 58 20.89 3.38 17.89
CA GLU A 58 21.09 1.99 17.50
C GLU A 58 19.97 1.50 16.57
N ILE A 59 18.73 1.89 16.87
CA ILE A 59 17.57 1.57 16.02
C ILE A 59 17.65 2.34 14.70
N ALA A 60 18.03 3.62 14.76
CA ALA A 60 18.22 4.45 13.57
C ALA A 60 19.29 3.88 12.65
N HIS A 61 20.43 3.48 13.21
CA HIS A 61 21.50 2.83 12.47
C HIS A 61 21.01 1.54 11.81
N ARG A 62 20.34 0.67 12.57
CA ARG A 62 19.81 -0.59 12.04
C ARG A 62 18.79 -0.37 10.91
N HIS A 63 17.92 0.62 11.04
CA HIS A 63 16.94 0.97 10.02
C HIS A 63 17.60 1.45 8.72
N LEU A 64 18.59 2.34 8.82
CA LEU A 64 19.37 2.81 7.67
C LEU A 64 20.15 1.67 7.01
N GLU A 65 20.79 0.82 7.81
CA GLU A 65 21.50 -0.37 7.33
C GLU A 65 20.58 -1.30 6.53
N GLN A 66 19.35 -1.56 7.02
CA GLN A 66 18.35 -2.36 6.32
C GLN A 66 17.96 -1.77 4.96
N ILE A 67 17.86 -0.45 4.85
CA ILE A 67 17.55 0.24 3.59
C ILE A 67 18.72 0.13 2.62
N VAL A 68 19.95 0.42 3.08
CA VAL A 68 21.17 0.33 2.26
C VAL A 68 21.36 -1.09 1.75
N HIS A 69 21.22 -2.10 2.62
CA HIS A 69 21.27 -3.50 2.25
C HIS A 69 20.26 -3.83 1.13
N ALA A 70 18.98 -3.48 1.32
CA ALA A 70 17.95 -3.75 0.32
C ALA A 70 18.29 -3.08 -1.03
N MET A 71 18.73 -1.81 -1.00
CA MET A 71 19.11 -1.07 -2.21
C MET A 71 20.28 -1.69 -2.96
N ILE A 72 21.32 -2.16 -2.25
CA ILE A 72 22.44 -2.86 -2.86
C ILE A 72 21.95 -4.15 -3.53
N HIS A 73 21.16 -4.97 -2.80
CA HIS A 73 20.63 -6.22 -3.32
C HIS A 73 19.80 -6.03 -4.59
N VAL A 74 18.82 -5.13 -4.57
CA VAL A 74 17.93 -4.92 -5.72
C VAL A 74 18.65 -4.29 -6.92
N THR A 75 19.70 -3.49 -6.68
CA THR A 75 20.50 -2.87 -7.74
C THR A 75 21.40 -3.90 -8.43
N VAL A 76 21.98 -4.83 -7.67
CA VAL A 76 22.79 -5.93 -8.23
C VAL A 76 21.91 -6.95 -8.97
N ALA A 77 20.74 -7.28 -8.42
CA ALA A 77 19.81 -8.25 -8.98
C ALA A 77 19.20 -7.81 -10.33
N GLN A 78 19.16 -6.51 -10.63
CA GLN A 78 18.58 -5.96 -11.87
C GLN A 78 19.07 -6.60 -13.17
N LYS A 79 20.29 -7.15 -13.18
CA LYS A 79 20.86 -7.75 -14.38
C LYS A 79 20.29 -9.13 -14.71
N LYS A 80 19.54 -9.77 -13.80
CA LYS A 80 19.15 -11.19 -13.90
C LYS A 80 17.65 -11.47 -13.98
N GLU A 81 16.78 -10.56 -13.54
CA GLU A 81 15.35 -10.86 -13.43
C GLU A 81 14.52 -10.26 -14.57
N THR A 82 13.95 -11.17 -15.36
CA THR A 82 12.68 -11.00 -16.07
C THR A 82 11.55 -10.87 -15.03
N GLY A 83 10.53 -10.07 -15.32
CA GLY A 83 9.42 -9.87 -14.36
C GLY A 83 8.70 -11.18 -14.05
N TYR A 84 8.32 -11.41 -12.79
CA TYR A 84 7.64 -12.65 -12.38
C TYR A 84 6.35 -12.94 -13.21
N LEU A 85 5.69 -11.89 -13.71
CA LEU A 85 4.48 -11.96 -14.55
C LEU A 85 4.73 -12.28 -16.04
N GLU A 86 5.91 -12.75 -16.43
CA GLU A 86 6.21 -13.08 -17.84
C GLU A 86 5.63 -14.45 -18.29
N ALA A 87 5.12 -15.26 -17.36
CA ALA A 87 4.37 -16.47 -17.70
C ALA A 87 2.98 -16.13 -18.28
N SER A 88 2.56 -16.85 -19.32
CA SER A 88 1.27 -16.63 -19.99
C SER A 88 0.11 -16.77 -19.00
N GLY A 89 -0.71 -15.72 -18.84
CA GLY A 89 -1.93 -15.74 -18.02
C GLY A 89 -1.77 -15.18 -16.60
N GLU A 90 -0.55 -15.04 -16.06
CA GLU A 90 -0.38 -14.54 -14.69
C GLU A 90 -0.66 -13.03 -14.58
N LYS A 91 -0.32 -12.26 -15.62
CA LYS A 91 -0.65 -10.84 -15.69
C LYS A 91 -2.15 -10.61 -15.78
N GLU A 92 -2.83 -11.37 -16.63
CA GLU A 92 -4.28 -11.30 -16.81
C GLU A 92 -5.01 -11.64 -15.50
N LEU A 93 -4.54 -12.66 -14.78
CA LEU A 93 -5.10 -13.04 -13.48
C LEU A 93 -4.89 -11.94 -12.42
N MET A 94 -3.74 -11.26 -12.40
CA MET A 94 -3.48 -10.14 -11.49
C MET A 94 -4.36 -8.94 -11.83
N GLU A 95 -4.58 -8.67 -13.10
CA GLU A 95 -5.48 -7.60 -13.58
C GLU A 95 -6.93 -7.90 -13.16
N GLU A 96 -7.39 -9.14 -13.35
CA GLU A 96 -8.71 -9.59 -12.90
C GLU A 96 -8.87 -9.42 -11.38
N LEU A 97 -7.89 -9.87 -10.59
CA LEU A 97 -7.87 -9.69 -9.14
C LEU A 97 -7.98 -8.21 -8.74
N SER A 98 -7.22 -7.34 -9.42
CA SER A 98 -7.24 -5.89 -9.20
C SER A 98 -8.60 -5.28 -9.52
N GLN A 99 -9.21 -5.67 -10.64
CA GLN A 99 -10.51 -5.16 -11.07
C GLN A 99 -11.63 -5.58 -10.13
N ILE A 100 -11.68 -6.86 -9.72
CA ILE A 100 -12.66 -7.35 -8.74
C ILE A 100 -12.46 -6.63 -7.40
N SER A 101 -11.22 -6.50 -6.92
CA SER A 101 -10.91 -5.82 -5.66
C SER A 101 -11.36 -4.35 -5.67
N MET A 102 -11.06 -3.64 -6.76
CA MET A 102 -11.48 -2.25 -6.94
C MET A 102 -13.01 -2.14 -6.99
N LYS A 103 -13.68 -3.04 -7.74
CA LYS A 103 -15.14 -3.07 -7.82
C LYS A 103 -15.77 -3.31 -6.44
N LYS A 104 -15.34 -4.32 -5.70
CA LYS A 104 -15.88 -4.63 -4.36
C LYS A 104 -15.66 -3.46 -3.40
N TYR A 105 -14.48 -2.84 -3.43
CA TYR A 105 -14.21 -1.67 -2.61
C TYR A 105 -15.13 -0.50 -2.97
N ARG A 106 -15.36 -0.26 -4.27
CA ARG A 106 -16.27 0.78 -4.77
C ARG A 106 -17.73 0.50 -4.42
N ASP A 107 -18.19 -0.73 -4.62
CA ASP A 107 -19.53 -1.18 -4.21
C ASP A 107 -19.79 -0.88 -2.72
N LEU A 108 -18.77 -0.95 -1.85
CA LEU A 108 -18.89 -0.56 -0.44
C LEU A 108 -18.94 0.95 -0.24
N ILE A 109 -17.96 1.72 -0.76
CA ILE A 109 -17.83 3.15 -0.44
C ILE A 109 -18.79 4.06 -1.20
N ASP A 110 -19.34 3.57 -2.32
CA ASP A 110 -20.30 4.27 -3.16
C ASP A 110 -21.75 3.88 -2.82
N ASP A 111 -21.98 2.98 -1.84
CA ASP A 111 -23.30 2.66 -1.30
C ASP A 111 -23.91 3.86 -0.55
N ASP A 112 -25.19 4.14 -0.79
CA ASP A 112 -25.90 5.31 -0.24
C ASP A 112 -25.93 5.34 1.30
N LEU A 113 -25.91 4.18 1.96
CA LEU A 113 -25.93 4.07 3.42
C LEU A 113 -24.53 4.15 4.04
N PHE A 114 -23.48 3.97 3.23
CA PHE A 114 -22.12 3.83 3.71
C PHE A 114 -21.64 5.04 4.51
N TRP A 115 -21.84 6.25 4.00
CA TRP A 115 -21.30 7.46 4.63
C TRP A 115 -22.02 7.84 5.93
N GLY A 116 -23.30 7.51 6.05
CA GLY A 116 -24.03 7.59 7.31
C GLY A 116 -23.44 6.63 8.34
N TRP A 117 -23.37 5.35 7.97
CA TRP A 117 -22.77 4.32 8.82
C TRP A 117 -21.32 4.63 9.22
N TYR A 118 -20.48 5.04 8.28
CA TYR A 118 -19.08 5.41 8.52
C TYR A 118 -18.96 6.55 9.53
N SER A 119 -19.84 7.54 9.46
CA SER A 119 -19.83 8.68 10.40
C SER A 119 -20.29 8.25 11.79
N ASP A 120 -21.26 7.33 11.87
CA ASP A 120 -21.78 6.81 13.14
C ASP A 120 -20.76 5.91 13.86
N ILE A 121 -20.06 5.07 13.11
CA ILE A 121 -19.17 4.06 13.68
C ILE A 121 -17.71 4.50 13.78
N THR A 122 -17.32 5.65 13.21
CA THR A 122 -15.94 6.17 13.31
C THR A 122 -15.90 7.57 13.91
N PRO A 123 -14.81 7.99 14.56
CA PRO A 123 -14.72 9.31 15.18
C PRO A 123 -14.41 10.42 14.16
N ILE A 124 -14.73 10.24 12.88
CA ILE A 124 -14.31 11.14 11.80
C ILE A 124 -14.78 12.60 12.01
N GLU A 125 -16.03 12.78 12.46
CA GLU A 125 -16.59 14.11 12.75
C GLU A 125 -15.89 14.80 13.93
N HIS A 126 -15.39 14.01 14.88
CA HIS A 126 -14.65 14.49 16.04
C HIS A 126 -13.21 14.83 15.67
N ILE A 127 -12.56 14.00 14.84
CA ILE A 127 -11.19 14.23 14.35
C ILE A 127 -11.07 15.60 13.67
N GLY A 128 -12.09 16.02 12.91
CA GLY A 128 -12.11 17.33 12.27
C GLY A 128 -12.16 18.54 13.22
N LYS A 129 -12.59 18.33 14.46
CA LYS A 129 -12.72 19.38 15.49
C LYS A 129 -11.52 19.44 16.43
N LEU A 130 -10.70 18.39 16.47
CA LEU A 130 -9.55 18.31 17.37
C LEU A 130 -8.36 19.13 16.84
N PRO A 131 -7.60 19.82 17.72
CA PRO A 131 -6.40 20.58 17.35
C PRO A 131 -5.18 19.68 17.12
N ILE A 132 -5.38 18.53 16.46
CA ILE A 132 -4.34 17.53 16.19
C ILE A 132 -3.92 17.52 14.72
N ALA A 133 -4.74 18.09 13.82
CA ALA A 133 -4.46 18.15 12.40
C ALA A 133 -4.12 19.58 12.00
N SER A 134 -2.98 19.77 11.33
CA SER A 134 -2.59 21.07 10.73
C SER A 134 -3.42 21.46 9.50
N ARG A 135 -4.32 20.58 9.08
CA ARG A 135 -4.97 20.58 7.77
C ARG A 135 -6.43 20.16 7.94
N PRO A 136 -7.39 20.83 7.27
CA PRO A 136 -8.79 20.43 7.34
C PRO A 136 -8.99 18.99 6.83
N VAL A 137 -10.01 18.32 7.36
CA VAL A 137 -10.29 16.91 7.06
C VAL A 137 -10.81 16.71 5.63
N SER A 138 -11.60 17.66 5.12
CA SER A 138 -12.13 17.66 3.76
C SER A 138 -11.52 18.76 2.89
N ARG A 139 -11.70 18.65 1.56
CA ARG A 139 -11.31 19.65 0.56
C ARG A 139 -12.42 20.67 0.26
N GLY A 140 -13.69 20.34 0.53
CA GLY A 140 -14.86 21.22 0.36
C GLY A 140 -15.44 21.66 1.72
N GLY A 141 -15.90 22.91 1.80
CA GLY A 141 -16.59 23.44 2.98
C GLY A 141 -18.00 22.87 3.13
N SER A 142 -18.41 22.59 4.38
CA SER A 142 -19.75 22.29 4.92
C SER A 142 -20.74 21.41 4.12
N GLY A 143 -20.32 20.72 3.06
CA GLY A 143 -21.13 19.71 2.36
C GLY A 143 -21.16 18.36 3.08
N LYS A 144 -22.04 17.46 2.65
CA LYS A 144 -22.03 16.06 3.09
C LYS A 144 -20.64 15.45 2.89
N MET A 145 -20.21 14.64 3.85
CA MET A 145 -18.92 13.98 3.77
C MET A 145 -18.97 12.90 2.70
N GLU A 146 -18.23 13.13 1.62
CA GLU A 146 -18.14 12.23 0.46
C GLU A 146 -16.69 11.80 0.26
N PHE A 147 -16.50 10.64 -0.37
CA PHE A 147 -15.18 10.05 -0.61
C PHE A 147 -14.20 11.02 -1.27
N GLU A 148 -14.63 11.72 -2.31
CA GLU A 148 -13.78 12.60 -3.13
C GLU A 148 -13.26 13.82 -2.36
N ASN A 149 -14.03 14.24 -1.36
CA ASN A 149 -13.72 15.40 -0.55
C ASN A 149 -12.88 15.05 0.67
N LEU A 150 -12.91 13.79 1.13
CA LEU A 150 -12.16 13.33 2.30
C LEU A 150 -10.67 13.13 1.98
N ARG A 151 -9.79 13.62 2.86
CA ARG A 151 -8.35 13.38 2.71
C ARG A 151 -7.97 11.98 3.19
N ALA A 152 -6.97 11.38 2.52
CA ALA A 152 -6.49 10.03 2.82
C ALA A 152 -6.01 9.82 4.27
N ILE A 153 -5.48 10.86 4.92
CA ILE A 153 -5.01 10.77 6.31
C ILE A 153 -6.19 10.61 7.27
N PRO A 154 -7.19 11.53 7.31
CA PRO A 154 -8.42 11.32 8.07
C PRO A 154 -9.14 10.02 7.74
N TRP A 155 -9.19 9.64 6.47
CA TRP A 155 -9.81 8.38 6.04
C TRP A 155 -9.19 7.18 6.76
N GLY A 156 -7.88 6.97 6.62
CA GLY A 156 -7.19 5.88 7.31
C GLY A 156 -7.23 6.01 8.83
N PHE A 157 -7.06 7.22 9.35
CA PHE A 157 -7.00 7.48 10.79
C PHE A 157 -8.31 7.12 11.51
N ALA A 158 -9.46 7.49 10.95
CA ALA A 158 -10.77 7.16 11.51
C ALA A 158 -10.99 5.64 11.60
N TRP A 159 -10.64 4.89 10.55
CA TRP A 159 -10.70 3.42 10.56
C TRP A 159 -9.76 2.76 11.55
N THR A 160 -8.59 3.37 11.78
CA THR A 160 -7.64 2.89 12.78
C THR A 160 -8.17 3.05 14.20
N GLN A 161 -8.90 4.14 14.50
CA GLN A 161 -9.46 4.34 15.85
C GLN A 161 -10.43 3.22 16.23
N VAL A 162 -11.23 2.73 15.27
CA VAL A 162 -12.23 1.68 15.51
C VAL A 162 -11.76 0.29 15.12
N ARG A 163 -10.48 0.14 14.78
CA ARG A 163 -9.78 -1.14 14.57
C ARG A 163 -10.28 -1.96 13.38
N TYR A 164 -11.23 -1.46 12.58
CA TYR A 164 -11.73 -2.13 11.37
C TYR A 164 -10.73 -2.06 10.22
N ASN A 165 -10.02 -0.93 10.06
CA ASN A 165 -8.99 -0.75 9.03
C ASN A 165 -9.40 -1.15 7.60
N ILE A 166 -10.68 -0.96 7.24
CA ILE A 166 -11.28 -1.31 5.93
C ILE A 166 -10.38 -0.98 4.72
N PRO A 167 -9.74 0.21 4.62
CA PRO A 167 -8.93 0.56 3.45
C PRO A 167 -7.69 -0.31 3.25
N GLY A 168 -7.30 -1.11 4.26
CA GLY A 168 -6.11 -1.94 4.21
C GLY A 168 -6.32 -3.35 3.70
N TRP A 169 -7.57 -3.82 3.52
CA TRP A 169 -7.81 -5.25 3.23
C TRP A 169 -9.10 -5.56 2.46
N PHE A 170 -10.17 -4.76 2.60
CA PHE A 170 -11.53 -5.16 2.21
C PHE A 170 -11.66 -5.67 0.77
N GLY A 171 -11.27 -4.85 -0.22
CA GLY A 171 -11.41 -5.22 -1.63
C GLY A 171 -10.58 -6.46 -2.00
N VAL A 172 -9.36 -6.58 -1.49
CA VAL A 172 -8.47 -7.71 -1.78
C VAL A 172 -9.01 -9.01 -1.17
N GLY A 173 -9.53 -8.94 0.05
CA GLY A 173 -10.14 -10.09 0.72
C GLY A 173 -11.33 -10.65 -0.06
N GLU A 174 -12.24 -9.76 -0.47
CA GLU A 174 -13.41 -10.14 -1.30
C GLU A 174 -13.01 -10.71 -2.65
N ALA A 175 -12.04 -10.09 -3.33
CA ALA A 175 -11.58 -10.55 -4.63
C ALA A 175 -10.91 -11.93 -4.57
N LEU A 176 -10.05 -12.15 -3.57
CA LEU A 176 -9.45 -13.47 -3.35
C LEU A 176 -10.50 -14.52 -3.04
N ASN A 177 -11.47 -14.21 -2.18
CA ASN A 177 -12.55 -15.15 -1.83
C ASN A 177 -13.37 -15.56 -3.06
N GLU A 178 -13.74 -14.60 -3.91
CA GLU A 178 -14.48 -14.85 -5.15
C GLU A 178 -13.67 -15.69 -6.13
N MET A 179 -12.42 -15.30 -6.41
CA MET A 179 -11.58 -15.99 -7.39
C MET A 179 -11.16 -17.39 -6.96
N LEU A 180 -11.00 -17.63 -5.65
CA LEU A 180 -10.72 -18.95 -5.08
C LEU A 180 -11.94 -19.86 -5.17
N SER A 181 -13.14 -19.33 -4.94
CA SER A 181 -14.39 -20.09 -5.01
C SER A 181 -14.71 -20.56 -6.44
N ASN A 182 -14.22 -19.84 -7.45
CA ASN A 182 -14.52 -20.10 -8.86
C ASN A 182 -13.56 -21.09 -9.54
N SER A 183 -12.37 -21.36 -8.97
CA SER A 183 -11.38 -22.25 -9.63
C SER A 183 -10.26 -22.76 -8.73
N ASP A 184 -10.13 -24.09 -8.63
CA ASP A 184 -8.96 -24.77 -8.03
C ASP A 184 -7.63 -24.39 -8.70
N LYS A 185 -7.67 -23.94 -9.97
CA LYS A 185 -6.47 -23.47 -10.68
C LYS A 185 -5.97 -22.16 -10.08
N ASN A 186 -6.87 -21.25 -9.73
CA ASN A 186 -6.52 -19.95 -9.13
C ASN A 186 -5.86 -20.15 -7.77
N GLU A 187 -6.37 -21.08 -6.96
CA GLU A 187 -5.77 -21.42 -5.67
C GLU A 187 -4.30 -21.86 -5.80
N LYS A 188 -4.00 -22.74 -6.77
CA LYS A 188 -2.62 -23.19 -7.02
C LYS A 188 -1.72 -22.03 -7.44
N ILE A 189 -2.21 -21.14 -8.30
CA ILE A 189 -1.44 -19.98 -8.77
C ILE A 189 -1.19 -18.99 -7.61
N PHE A 190 -2.20 -18.65 -6.81
CA PHE A 190 -2.04 -17.75 -5.68
C PHE A 190 -1.12 -18.32 -4.60
N LYS A 191 -1.19 -19.63 -4.32
CA LYS A 191 -0.23 -20.32 -3.44
C LYS A 191 1.20 -20.24 -4.00
N LYS A 192 1.37 -20.45 -5.32
CA LYS A 192 2.66 -20.29 -5.99
C LYS A 192 3.17 -18.84 -5.86
N TRP A 193 2.35 -17.84 -6.17
CA TRP A 193 2.69 -16.43 -6.02
C TRP A 193 3.11 -16.09 -4.59
N PHE A 194 2.38 -16.53 -3.58
CA PHE A 194 2.77 -16.31 -2.19
C PHE A 194 4.12 -16.96 -1.84
N ASN A 195 4.43 -18.12 -2.42
CA ASN A 195 5.66 -18.87 -2.15
C ASN A 195 6.89 -18.43 -2.98
N GLU A 196 6.69 -17.84 -4.15
CA GLU A 196 7.79 -17.57 -5.09
C GLU A 196 7.88 -16.09 -5.46
N TRP A 197 6.80 -15.33 -5.37
CA TRP A 197 6.78 -13.92 -5.75
C TRP A 197 6.87 -12.99 -4.54
N VAL A 198 8.04 -12.34 -4.38
CA VAL A 198 8.33 -11.44 -3.25
C VAL A 198 7.31 -10.31 -3.13
N PHE A 199 6.82 -9.76 -4.26
CA PHE A 199 5.77 -8.74 -4.26
C PHE A 199 4.48 -9.25 -3.63
N PHE A 200 3.94 -10.36 -4.15
CA PHE A 200 2.65 -10.89 -3.71
C PHE A 200 2.67 -11.40 -2.27
N ARG A 201 3.84 -11.82 -1.76
CA ARG A 201 4.00 -12.15 -0.33
C ARG A 201 4.01 -10.92 0.56
N THR A 202 4.54 -9.80 0.07
CA THR A 202 4.84 -8.61 0.88
C THR A 202 3.69 -7.61 0.94
N VAL A 203 2.91 -7.53 -0.14
CA VAL A 203 1.74 -6.65 -0.29
C VAL A 203 0.49 -7.40 0.16
#